data_AF-A0A9Q0BXU2-F1
#
_entry.id   AF-A0A9Q0BXU2-F1
#
_cell.length_a   1.000
_cell.length_b   1.000
_cell.length_c   1.000
_cell.angle_alpha   90.00
_cell.angle_beta   90.00
_cell.angle_gamma   90.00
#
_symmetry.space_group_name_H-M   'P 1'
#
loop_
_entity.id
_entity.type
_entity.pdbx_description
1 polymer ?
#
loop_
_entity_poly.entity_id
_entity_poly.type
_entity_poly.pdbx_seq_one_letter_code
_entity_poly.pdbx_strand_id
1 'polypeptide(L)'
;MPRSRINGNFIDKTFSIVANILLGIIPTTSGEKKAFTYYRDEKDPYDRSFILYNIGLIHTSNGEHTKALEYYFRALERNPFLPQAFNNMAVICHYVRLSLL
;
A
#
# COMPACT_ATOMS: atom_id res chain seq x y z
N MET A 1 4.55 24.58 3.72
CA MET A 1 4.58 23.60 2.62
C MET A 1 3.21 22.93 2.54
N PRO A 2 2.49 23.00 1.40
CA PRO A 2 1.17 22.41 1.28
C PRO A 2 1.30 20.89 1.08
N ARG A 3 0.78 20.13 2.05
CA ARG A 3 0.84 18.65 2.04
C ARG A 3 -0.10 18.09 0.96
N SER A 4 0.43 17.15 0.19
CA SER A 4 -0.25 16.50 -0.93
C SER A 4 -1.57 15.87 -0.50
N ARG A 5 -2.65 16.34 -1.12
CA ARG A 5 -3.95 15.67 -1.13
C ARG A 5 -3.83 14.29 -1.77
N ILE A 6 -3.64 13.25 -0.97
CA ILE A 6 -3.89 11.86 -1.39
C ILE A 6 -5.04 11.29 -0.54
N ASN A 7 -6.17 12.02 -0.54
CA ASN A 7 -7.47 11.57 -0.03
C ASN A 7 -8.36 11.14 -1.22
N GLY A 8 -7.89 10.18 -2.00
CA GLY A 8 -8.58 9.71 -3.21
C GLY A 8 -9.46 8.48 -3.01
N ASN A 9 -9.04 7.51 -2.18
CA ASN A 9 -9.73 6.22 -2.10
C ASN A 9 -10.92 6.24 -1.14
N PHE A 10 -12.03 5.61 -1.53
CA PHE A 10 -13.27 5.52 -0.73
C PHE A 10 -13.01 4.92 0.65
N ILE A 11 -12.22 3.85 0.73
CA ILE A 11 -11.87 3.18 1.98
C ILE A 11 -11.07 4.10 2.92
N ASP A 12 -10.11 4.87 2.38
CA ASP A 12 -9.31 5.82 3.15
C ASP A 12 -10.17 6.95 3.73
N LYS A 13 -11.18 7.42 2.98
CA LYS A 13 -12.14 8.43 3.45
C LYS A 13 -13.04 7.87 4.54
N THR A 14 -13.59 6.68 4.35
CA THR A 14 -14.47 6.03 5.33
C THR A 14 -13.73 5.78 6.65
N PHE A 15 -12.50 5.27 6.60
CA PHE A 15 -11.68 5.07 7.80
C PHE A 15 -11.40 6.40 8.53
N SER A 16 -11.11 7.47 7.77
CA SER A 16 -10.87 8.80 8.35
C SER A 16 -12.13 9.38 9.02
N ILE A 17 -13.30 9.18 8.43
CA ILE A 17 -14.58 9.63 9.00
C ILE A 17 -14.91 8.86 10.28
N VAL A 18 -14.81 7.53 10.25
CA VAL A 18 -15.07 6.67 11.42
C VAL A 18 -14.11 7.02 12.57
N ALA A 19 -12.82 7.18 12.27
CA ALA A 19 -11.82 7.60 13.25
C ALA A 19 -12.17 8.94 13.92
N ASN A 20 -12.58 9.94 13.15
CA ASN A 20 -12.95 11.25 13.70
C ASN A 20 -14.22 11.18 14.57
N ILE A 21 -15.20 10.37 14.19
CA ILE A 21 -16.42 10.14 14.98
C ILE A 21 -16.06 9.46 16.31
N LEU A 22 -15.23 8.42 16.28
CA LEU A 22 -14.80 7.70 17.49
C LEU A 22 -14.06 8.62 18.46
N LEU A 23 -13.17 9.50 17.98
CA LEU A 23 -12.49 10.49 18.82
C LEU A 23 -13.42 11.55 19.44
N GLY A 24 -14.60 11.76 18.84
CA GLY A 24 -15.64 12.65 19.36
C GLY A 24 -16.54 12.01 20.42
N ILE A 25 -16.72 10.68 20.35
CA ILE A 25 -17.62 9.93 21.24
C ILE A 25 -16.86 9.35 22.45
N ILE A 26 -15.62 8.88 22.25
CA ILE A 26 -14.82 8.26 23.30
C ILE A 26 -14.10 9.36 24.09
N PRO A 27 -14.24 9.41 25.44
CA PRO A 27 -13.47 10.33 26.28
C PRO A 27 -11.99 9.94 26.22
N THR A 28 -11.23 10.64 25.38
CA THR A 28 -9.79 10.44 25.14
C THR A 28 -9.01 11.65 25.64
N THR A 29 -7.85 11.39 26.24
CA THR A 29 -6.93 12.44 26.72
C THR A 29 -6.29 13.18 25.54
N SER A 30 -5.78 14.39 25.81
CA SER A 30 -5.04 15.16 24.81
C SER A 30 -3.81 14.40 24.27
N GLY A 31 -3.17 13.60 25.13
CA GLY A 31 -2.04 12.74 24.75
C GLY A 31 -2.43 11.63 23.79
N GLU A 32 -3.52 10.91 24.08
CA GLU A 32 -4.03 9.83 23.22
C GLU A 32 -4.51 10.36 21.86
N LYS A 33 -5.17 11.52 21.84
CA LYS A 33 -5.55 12.19 20.57
C LYS A 33 -4.31 12.52 19.73
N LYS A 34 -3.25 13.06 20.35
CA LYS A 34 -1.99 13.36 19.67
C LYS A 34 -1.29 12.12 19.15
N ALA A 35 -1.21 11.06 19.96
CA ALA A 35 -0.65 9.78 19.55
C ALA A 35 -1.43 9.18 18.37
N PHE A 36 -2.77 9.19 18.45
CA PHE A 36 -3.62 8.72 17.36
C PHE A 36 -3.44 9.53 16.07
N THR A 37 -3.37 10.88 16.16
CA THR A 37 -3.09 11.71 14.98
C THR A 37 -1.70 11.46 14.43
N TYR A 38 -0.70 11.22 15.29
CA TYR A 38 0.66 10.89 14.88
C TYR A 38 0.70 9.56 14.10
N TYR A 39 0.08 8.49 14.62
CA TYR A 39 -0.04 7.21 13.92
C TYR A 39 -0.89 7.27 12.64
N ARG A 40 -1.95 8.08 12.63
CA ARG A 40 -2.80 8.27 11.45
C ARG A 40 -2.07 9.03 10.34
N ASP A 41 -1.25 10.02 10.73
CA ASP A 41 -0.49 10.86 9.81
C ASP A 41 0.81 10.17 9.36
N GLU A 42 1.35 9.24 10.16
CA GLU A 42 2.28 8.18 9.74
C GLU A 42 1.55 7.13 8.88
N LYS A 43 0.97 7.56 7.76
CA LYS A 43 0.79 6.66 6.63
C LYS A 43 2.16 6.46 6.02
N ASP A 44 2.94 5.58 6.64
CA ASP A 44 4.23 5.21 6.08
C ASP A 44 3.99 4.72 4.64
N PRO A 45 4.47 5.44 3.61
CA PRO A 45 4.36 4.98 2.23
C PRO A 45 5.01 3.58 2.05
N TYR A 46 5.92 3.17 2.93
CA TYR A 46 6.48 1.83 2.98
C TYR A 46 5.39 0.78 3.26
N ASP A 47 4.50 0.99 4.23
CA ASP A 47 3.47 -0.01 4.60
C ASP A 47 2.53 -0.30 3.42
N ARG A 48 2.07 0.75 2.73
CA ARG A 48 1.21 0.58 1.55
C ARG A 48 1.94 -0.08 0.38
N SER A 49 3.25 0.18 0.21
CA SER A 49 4.05 -0.48 -0.82
C SER A 49 4.22 -1.98 -0.55
N PHE A 50 4.44 -2.37 0.71
CA PHE A 50 4.56 -3.77 1.11
C PHE A 50 3.24 -4.54 0.96
N ILE A 51 2.11 -3.91 1.28
CA ILE A 51 0.79 -4.52 1.04
C ILE A 51 0.58 -4.79 -0.46
N LEU A 52 0.85 -3.80 -1.32
CA LEU A 52 0.72 -3.96 -2.77
C LEU A 52 1.67 -5.05 -3.31
N TYR A 53 2.90 -5.09 -2.81
CA TYR A 53 3.87 -6.14 -3.13
C TYR A 53 3.37 -7.54 -2.74
N ASN A 54 2.80 -7.69 -1.54
CA ASN A 54 2.25 -8.98 -1.09
C ASN A 54 1.05 -9.43 -1.92
N ILE A 55 0.21 -8.51 -2.39
CA ILE A 55 -0.86 -8.84 -3.34
C ILE A 55 -0.26 -9.35 -4.66
N GLY A 56 0.81 -8.72 -5.15
CA GLY A 56 1.55 -9.20 -6.32
C GLY A 56 2.12 -10.62 -6.15
N LEU A 57 2.61 -10.97 -4.96
CA LEU A 57 3.06 -12.32 -4.63
C LEU A 57 1.93 -13.35 -4.75
N ILE A 58 0.73 -13.05 -4.23
CA ILE A 58 -0.44 -13.94 -4.32
C ILE A 58 -0.85 -14.17 -5.77
N HIS A 59 -0.87 -13.11 -6.59
CA HIS A 59 -1.15 -13.28 -8.02
C HIS A 59 -0.06 -14.08 -8.74
N THR A 60 1.20 -13.92 -8.35
CA THR A 60 2.31 -14.71 -8.88
C THR A 60 2.13 -16.19 -8.56
N SER A 61 1.78 -16.54 -7.32
CA SER A 61 1.52 -17.94 -6.93
C SER A 61 0.31 -18.55 -7.64
N ASN A 62 -0.67 -17.72 -8.02
CA ASN A 62 -1.84 -18.15 -8.78
C ASN A 62 -1.59 -18.25 -10.30
N GLY A 63 -0.38 -17.97 -10.78
CA GLY A 63 -0.06 -17.92 -12.21
C GLY A 63 -0.62 -16.69 -12.95
N GLU A 64 -1.21 -15.74 -12.22
CA GLU A 64 -1.81 -14.51 -12.75
C GLU A 64 -0.73 -13.43 -12.98
N HIS A 65 0.24 -13.75 -13.83
CA HIS A 65 1.47 -12.97 -14.03
C HIS A 65 1.25 -11.51 -14.44
N THR A 66 0.23 -11.23 -15.27
CA THR A 66 -0.08 -9.86 -15.71
C THR A 66 -0.54 -8.97 -14.55
N LYS A 67 -1.44 -9.48 -13.70
CA LYS A 67 -1.90 -8.77 -12.50
C LYS A 67 -0.78 -8.63 -11.47
N ALA A 68 0.04 -9.67 -11.30
CA ALA A 68 1.19 -9.61 -10.41
C ALA A 68 2.12 -8.45 -10.77
N LEU A 69 2.47 -8.30 -12.06
CA LEU A 69 3.28 -7.19 -12.55
C LEU A 69 2.63 -5.83 -12.26
N GLU A 70 1.32 -5.67 -12.50
CA GLU A 70 0.60 -4.43 -12.20
C GLU A 70 0.73 -4.04 -10.71
N TYR A 71 0.54 -4.99 -9.80
CA TYR A 71 0.66 -4.74 -8.36
C TYR A 71 2.09 -4.42 -7.93
N TYR A 72 3.10 -5.07 -8.52
CA TYR A 72 4.49 -4.72 -8.28
C TYR A 72 4.84 -3.31 -8.78
N PHE A 73 4.36 -2.91 -9.95
CA PHE A 73 4.52 -1.53 -10.43
C PHE A 73 3.88 -0.52 -9.47
N ARG A 74 2.65 -0.78 -9.02
CA ARG A 74 1.97 0.09 -8.05
C ARG A 74 2.67 0.14 -6.69
N ALA A 75 3.33 -0.93 -6.27
CA ALA A 75 4.17 -0.94 -5.08
C ALA A 75 5.40 -0.03 -5.26
N LEU A 76 6.07 -0.13 -6.42
CA LEU A 76 7.25 0.66 -6.77
C LEU A 76 6.95 2.16 -6.97
N GLU A 77 5.76 2.52 -7.46
CA GLU A 77 5.29 3.92 -7.51
C GLU A 77 5.20 4.56 -6.11
N ARG A 78 4.99 3.74 -5.06
CA ARG A 78 4.92 4.19 -3.67
C ARG A 78 6.25 4.17 -2.98
N ASN A 79 7.02 3.11 -3.21
CA ASN A 79 8.37 2.96 -2.71
C ASN A 79 9.29 2.46 -3.84
N PRO A 80 10.04 3.37 -4.48
CA PRO A 80 11.03 3.00 -5.50
C PRO A 80 12.17 2.11 -4.95
N PHE A 81 12.41 2.13 -3.64
CA PHE A 81 13.44 1.33 -2.96
C PHE A 81 12.87 -0.01 -2.45
N LEU A 82 12.29 -0.80 -3.37
CA LEU A 82 11.78 -2.14 -3.08
C LEU A 82 12.41 -3.18 -4.03
N PRO A 83 13.68 -3.56 -3.81
CA PRO A 83 14.42 -4.48 -4.70
C PRO A 83 13.74 -5.85 -4.88
N GLN A 84 12.98 -6.30 -3.87
CA GLN A 84 12.21 -7.54 -3.91
C GLN A 84 11.16 -7.54 -5.01
N ALA A 85 10.51 -6.38 -5.27
CA ALA A 85 9.54 -6.26 -6.34
C ALA A 85 10.20 -6.42 -7.72
N PHE A 86 11.35 -5.78 -7.94
CA PHE A 86 12.11 -5.94 -9.19
C PHE A 86 12.56 -7.38 -9.43
N ASN A 87 13.04 -8.07 -8.38
CA ASN A 87 13.44 -9.47 -8.49
C ASN A 87 12.28 -10.37 -8.94
N ASN A 88 11.11 -10.23 -8.33
CA ASN A 88 9.94 -11.04 -8.70
C ASN A 88 9.43 -10.71 -10.12
N MET A 89 9.46 -9.43 -10.51
CA MET A 89 9.13 -9.04 -11.88
C MET A 89 10.11 -9.66 -12.89
N ALA A 90 11.40 -9.69 -12.59
CA ALA A 90 12.41 -10.32 -13.45
C ALA A 90 12.16 -11.83 -13.63
N VAL A 91 11.81 -12.53 -12.54
CA VAL A 91 11.43 -13.95 -12.58
C VAL A 91 10.20 -14.18 -13.48
N ILE A 92 9.16 -13.35 -13.33
CA ILE A 92 7.97 -13.43 -14.18
C ILE A 92 8.33 -13.20 -15.65
N CYS A 93 9.10 -12.15 -15.97
CA CYS A 93 9.51 -11.85 -17.33
C CYS A 93 10.32 -12.98 -17.96
N HIS A 94 11.19 -13.64 -17.19
CA HIS A 94 11.93 -14.81 -17.63
C HIS A 94 11.01 -16.00 -17.92
N TYR A 95 10.07 -16.29 -17.01
CA TYR A 95 9.09 -17.37 -17.17
C TYR A 95 8.21 -17.16 -18.41
N VAL A 96 7.65 -15.97 -18.59
CA VAL A 96 6.80 -15.64 -19.75
C VAL A 96 7.57 -15.79 -21.06
N ARG A 97 8.83 -15.34 -21.10
CA ARG A 97 9.70 -15.52 -22.27
C ARG A 97 9.91 -16.99 -22.61
N LEU A 98 10.12 -17.85 -21.60
CA LEU A 98 10.32 -19.28 -21.81
C LEU A 98 9.03 -19.98 -22.28
N SER A 99 7.86 -19.55 -21.79
CA SER A 99 6.57 -20.13 -22.19
C SER A 99 6.13 -19.79 -23.62
N LEU A 100 6.79 -18.83 -24.27
CA LEU A 100 6.50 -18.41 -25.64
C LEU A 100 7.40 -19.11 -26.69
N LEU A 101 8.29 -19.99 -26.25
CA LEU A 101 9.15 -20.86 -27.07
C LEU A 101 8.62 -22.29 -27.04
#